data_AF-A0A2D6X1A0-F1
#
_entry.id   AF-A0A2D6X1A0-F1
#
_cell.length_a   1.000
_cell.length_b   1.000
_cell.length_c   1.000
_cell.angle_alpha   90.00
_cell.angle_beta   90.00
_cell.angle_gamma   90.00
#
_symmetry.space_group_name_H-M   'P 1'
#
loop_
_entity.id
_entity.type
_entity.pdbx_description
1 polymer ?
#
loop_
_entity_poly.entity_id
_entity_poly.type
_entity_poly.pdbx_seq_one_letter_code
_entity_poly.pdbx_strand_id
1 'polypeptide(L)'
;MKLKQTKARVKAKQVGLAGGGNRPASSLEAATEGVVDCSVCRGDFDLDSEGGISGYLGILPVYFCPTCLSGITDLVNQLNDFEQ
;
A
#
# COMPACT_ATOMS: atom_id res chain seq x y z
N MET A 1 -32.45 4.30 -44.29
CA MET A 1 -33.08 5.22 -43.30
C MET A 1 -32.15 5.34 -42.10
N LYS A 2 -31.67 6.55 -41.82
CA LYS A 2 -30.64 6.84 -40.79
C LYS A 2 -31.33 7.13 -39.45
N LEU A 3 -31.33 6.15 -38.54
CA LEU A 3 -31.89 6.34 -37.20
C LEU A 3 -30.83 7.02 -36.32
N LYS A 4 -31.03 8.33 -36.12
CA LYS A 4 -30.27 9.17 -35.19
C LYS A 4 -30.59 8.71 -33.77
N GLN A 5 -29.64 8.12 -33.07
CA GLN A 5 -29.76 7.90 -31.63
C GLN A 5 -29.14 9.07 -30.87
N THR A 6 -30.01 9.69 -30.08
CA THR A 6 -29.84 10.89 -29.29
C THR A 6 -29.04 10.63 -28.01
N LYS A 7 -28.09 11.53 -27.73
CA LYS A 7 -27.27 11.57 -26.51
C LYS A 7 -28.14 11.74 -25.28
N ALA A 8 -27.94 10.91 -24.25
CA ALA A 8 -28.48 11.18 -22.91
C ALA A 8 -27.56 10.67 -21.79
N ARG A 9 -27.10 11.66 -21.01
CA ARG A 9 -26.85 11.70 -19.56
C ARG A 9 -25.72 10.87 -18.90
N VAL A 10 -24.85 11.65 -18.23
CA VAL A 10 -24.48 11.56 -16.79
C VAL A 10 -23.42 10.49 -16.47
N LYS A 11 -22.27 10.72 -15.82
CA LYS A 11 -21.95 11.50 -14.60
C LYS A 11 -20.41 11.64 -14.54
N ALA A 12 -19.85 12.84 -14.42
CA ALA A 12 -18.45 12.98 -13.99
C ALA A 12 -18.45 12.87 -12.45
N LYS A 13 -18.09 11.70 -11.93
CA LYS A 13 -17.99 11.48 -10.49
C LYS A 13 -16.61 11.91 -10.00
N GLN A 14 -16.66 13.06 -9.34
CA GLN A 14 -15.77 13.64 -8.34
C GLN A 14 -14.76 12.68 -7.68
N VAL A 15 -13.52 13.16 -7.63
CA VAL A 15 -12.32 12.63 -6.98
C VAL A 15 -12.59 11.91 -5.65
N GLY A 16 -12.12 10.68 -5.54
CA GLY A 16 -12.00 9.95 -4.29
C GLY A 16 -10.55 9.58 -4.05
N LEU A 17 -9.89 10.27 -3.11
CA LEU A 17 -8.75 9.70 -2.40
C LEU A 17 -9.31 8.61 -1.49
N ALA A 18 -8.93 7.37 -1.75
CA ALA A 18 -8.94 6.29 -0.77
C ALA A 18 -7.89 5.28 -1.24
N GLY A 19 -6.94 4.98 -0.36
CA GLY A 19 -6.04 3.84 -0.53
C GLY A 19 -6.84 2.57 -0.78
N GLY A 20 -6.31 1.74 -1.68
CA GLY A 20 -6.99 0.55 -2.19
C GLY A 20 -6.63 0.31 -3.64
N GLY A 21 -5.35 0.05 -3.92
CA GLY A 21 -4.86 -0.21 -5.26
C GLY A 21 -5.17 -1.63 -5.72
N ASN A 22 -6.40 -1.89 -6.16
CA ASN A 22 -6.69 -3.06 -6.99
C ASN A 22 -6.38 -2.67 -8.44
N ARG A 23 -5.16 -2.93 -8.94
CA ARG A 23 -4.79 -2.68 -10.35
C ARG A 23 -4.74 -3.99 -11.14
N PRO A 24 -5.42 -4.06 -12.29
CA PRO A 24 -5.40 -5.24 -13.14
C PRO A 24 -4.07 -5.37 -13.88
N ALA A 25 -3.65 -6.63 -14.06
CA ALA A 25 -2.55 -7.02 -14.92
C ALA A 25 -2.87 -6.70 -16.39
N SER A 26 -2.44 -5.56 -16.92
CA SER A 26 -2.25 -5.37 -18.36
C SER A 26 -1.51 -4.07 -18.71
N SER A 27 -0.32 -4.25 -19.31
CA SER A 27 0.27 -3.41 -20.36
C SER A 27 1.06 -2.15 -19.95
N LEU A 28 2.37 -2.23 -20.26
CA LEU A 28 3.45 -1.23 -20.24
C LEU A 28 4.18 -0.98 -18.90
N GLU A 29 5.06 -1.93 -18.57
CA GLU A 29 6.48 -1.79 -18.22
C GLU A 29 6.94 -0.43 -17.65
N ALA A 30 6.70 -0.23 -16.35
CA ALA A 30 7.55 0.60 -15.52
C ALA A 30 8.18 -0.36 -14.48
N ALA A 31 9.49 -0.56 -14.54
CA ALA A 31 10.21 -1.30 -13.52
C ALA A 31 10.09 -0.54 -12.19
N THR A 32 9.09 -0.88 -11.37
CA THR A 32 9.09 -0.52 -9.94
C THR A 32 9.84 -1.62 -9.20
N GLU A 33 11.12 -1.75 -9.51
CA GLU A 33 12.06 -2.62 -8.80
C GLU A 33 12.23 -2.02 -7.40
N GLY A 34 11.45 -2.49 -6.42
CA GLY A 34 11.48 -1.95 -5.05
C GLY A 34 10.16 -1.92 -4.30
N VAL A 35 9.02 -2.14 -4.96
CA VAL A 35 7.70 -2.13 -4.30
C VAL A 35 7.37 -3.51 -3.71
N VAL A 36 7.12 -3.56 -2.40
CA VAL A 36 6.85 -4.79 -1.62
C VAL A 36 5.59 -4.65 -0.75
N ASP A 37 5.01 -5.79 -0.35
CA ASP A 37 3.80 -5.86 0.49
C ASP A 37 4.13 -5.85 2.00
N CYS A 38 3.56 -4.92 2.76
CA CYS A 38 3.71 -4.89 4.21
C CYS A 38 3.02 -6.09 4.87
N SER A 39 3.78 -6.85 5.66
CA SER A 39 3.31 -8.07 6.33
C SER A 39 2.22 -7.82 7.39
N VAL A 40 2.03 -6.58 7.83
CA VAL A 40 1.04 -6.20 8.86
C VAL A 40 -0.23 -5.66 8.23
N CYS A 41 -0.13 -4.55 7.46
CA CYS A 41 -1.30 -3.86 6.93
C CYS A 41 -1.66 -4.25 5.50
N ARG A 42 -0.86 -5.09 4.85
CA ARG A 42 -1.01 -5.50 3.44
C ARG A 42 -1.00 -4.35 2.43
N GLY A 43 -0.32 -3.26 2.79
CA GLY A 43 -0.13 -2.10 1.95
C GLY A 43 1.17 -2.22 1.16
N ASP A 44 1.11 -1.87 -0.12
CA ASP A 44 2.29 -1.76 -0.98
C ASP A 44 3.13 -0.53 -0.56
N PHE A 45 4.44 -0.69 -0.46
CA PHE A 45 5.37 0.40 -0.18
C PHE A 45 6.72 0.17 -0.87
N ASP A 46 7.48 1.25 -1.05
CA ASP A 46 8.78 1.23 -1.71
C ASP A 46 9.92 1.31 -0.67
N LEU A 47 10.79 0.29 -0.64
CA LEU A 47 11.85 0.18 0.36
C LEU A 47 12.92 1.28 0.25
N ASP A 48 13.17 1.78 -0.96
CA ASP A 48 14.24 2.75 -1.23
C ASP A 48 13.74 4.20 -1.12
N SER A 49 12.49 4.44 -1.50
CA SER A 49 11.88 5.78 -1.60
C SER A 49 11.08 6.16 -0.35
N GLU A 50 10.17 5.30 0.11
CA GLU A 50 9.36 5.54 1.31
C GLU A 50 10.08 5.07 2.58
N GLY A 51 11.02 4.12 2.42
CA GLY A 51 11.74 3.49 3.51
C GLY A 51 10.99 2.29 4.09
N GLY A 52 11.27 1.98 5.35
CA GLY A 52 10.78 0.76 5.99
C GLY A 52 11.91 -0.26 6.15
N ILE A 53 11.55 -1.53 6.34
CA ILE A 53 12.53 -2.59 6.55
C ILE A 53 12.08 -3.90 5.90
N SER A 54 13.05 -4.62 5.35
CA SER A 54 12.93 -6.04 5.02
C SER A 54 13.88 -6.82 5.93
N GLY A 55 13.40 -7.89 6.55
CA GLY A 55 14.19 -8.64 7.51
C GLY A 55 13.44 -9.81 8.14
N TYR A 56 13.89 -10.21 9.32
CA TYR A 56 13.31 -11.31 10.09
C TYR A 56 12.86 -10.83 11.47
N LEU A 57 11.61 -11.10 11.81
CA LEU A 57 11.12 -11.01 13.19
C LEU A 57 11.20 -12.41 13.80
N GLY A 58 12.30 -12.69 14.47
CA GLY A 58 12.64 -14.05 14.92
C GLY A 58 12.82 -14.98 13.72
N ILE A 59 11.96 -16.00 13.60
CA ILE A 59 11.96 -16.95 12.47
C ILE A 59 11.08 -16.50 11.29
N LEU A 60 10.32 -15.42 11.43
CA LEU A 60 9.33 -15.00 10.42
C LEU A 60 9.96 -13.95 9.49
N PRO A 61 10.02 -14.21 8.16
CA PRO A 61 10.39 -13.17 7.20
C PRO A 61 9.27 -12.12 7.15
N VAL A 62 9.65 -10.84 7.26
CA VAL A 62 8.71 -9.72 7.31
C VAL A 62 9.20 -8.54 6.49
N TYR A 63 8.23 -7.79 5.99
CA TYR A 63 8.39 -6.48 5.37
C TYR A 63 7.50 -5.51 6.13
N PHE A 64 8.06 -4.43 6.67
CA PHE A 64 7.29 -3.39 7.35
C PHE A 64 7.42 -2.06 6.62
N CYS A 65 6.28 -1.50 6.25
CA CYS A 65 6.20 -0.11 5.81
C CYS A 65 6.62 0.83 6.95
N PRO A 66 7.02 2.08 6.66
CA PRO A 66 7.53 3.01 7.68
C PRO A 66 6.55 3.23 8.84
N THR A 67 5.25 3.21 8.58
CA THR A 67 4.21 3.37 9.61
C THR A 67 4.13 2.17 10.54
N CYS A 68 4.07 0.95 9.99
CA CYS A 68 4.00 -0.27 10.80
C CYS A 68 5.32 -0.52 11.56
N LEU A 69 6.46 -0.18 10.96
CA LEU A 69 7.76 -0.22 11.64
C LEU A 69 7.80 0.71 12.85
N SER A 70 7.28 1.93 12.71
CA SER A 70 7.16 2.89 13.82
C SER A 70 6.26 2.35 14.93
N GLY A 71 5.12 1.75 14.57
CA GLY A 71 4.20 1.15 15.54
C GLY A 71 4.79 -0.04 16.31
N ILE A 72 5.56 -0.92 15.66
CA ILE A 72 6.23 -2.05 16.33
C ILE A 72 7.32 -1.54 17.27
N THR A 73 8.09 -0.54 16.85
CA THR A 73 9.12 0.08 17.72
C THR A 73 8.49 0.71 18.96
N ASP A 74 7.37 1.41 18.79
CA ASP A 74 6.61 1.97 19.91
C ASP A 74 6.09 0.87 20.86
N LEU A 75 5.57 -0.23 20.32
CA LEU A 75 5.13 -1.37 21.11
C LEU A 75 6.27 -1.99 21.93
N VAL A 76 7.48 -2.11 21.36
CA VAL A 76 8.66 -2.59 22.08
C VAL A 76 9.02 -1.64 23.22
N ASN A 77 8.96 -0.33 23.00
CA ASN A 77 9.23 0.65 24.06
C ASN A 77 8.22 0.51 25.21
N GLN A 78 6.93 0.42 24.88
CA GLN A 78 5.89 0.20 25.89
C GLN A 78 6.13 -1.09 26.70
N LEU A 79 6.56 -2.17 26.05
CA LEU A 79 6.88 -3.43 26.74
C LEU A 79 8.07 -3.28 27.70
N ASN A 80 9.10 -2.53 27.32
CA ASN A 80 10.25 -2.28 28.17
C ASN A 80 9.92 -1.36 29.36
N ASP A 81 8.95 -0.46 29.21
CA ASP A 81 8.52 0.44 30.29
C ASP A 81 7.78 -0.28 31.44
N PHE A 82 7.28 -1.51 31.22
CA PHE A 82 6.68 -2.34 32.27
C PHE A 82 7.68 -3.17 33.09
N GLU A 83 8.98 -3.12 32.77
CA GLU A 83 10.04 -3.81 33.54
C GLU A 83 10.64 -2.96 34.68
N GLN A 84 9.95 -1.90 35.14
CA GLN A 84 10.37 -1.04 36.26
C GLN A 84 9.50 -1.18 37.51
#